data_AF-A0A8H4P335-F1
#
_entry.id   AF-A0A8H4P335-F1
#
_cell.length_a   1.000
_cell.length_b   1.000
_cell.length_c   1.000
_cell.angle_alpha   90.00
_cell.angle_beta   90.00
_cell.angle_gamma   90.00
#
_symmetry.space_group_name_H-M   'P 1'
#
loop_
_entity.id
_entity.type
_entity.pdbx_description
1 polymer ?
#
loop_
_entity_poly.entity_id
_entity_poly.type
_entity_poly.pdbx_seq_one_letter_code
_entity_poly.pdbx_strand_id
1 'polypeptide(L)'
;MHQLHHQSTLPFSSSSAAITKGLFTTVCVTLAALSHSAAAKSVSWSGTSIYFLQGISDSAQDSYIQTLASYNVKVVRLWVNQASKGCVKGSKIVKDIPHLETTIGKYNKETLDELDKVLVKLAAKNIKTIISPHDSNSLIGDYR
;
A
#
# COMPACT_ATOMS: atom_id res chain seq x y z
N MET A 1 -55.87 -84.89 -26.58
CA MET A 1 -55.50 -84.69 -25.16
C MET A 1 -54.30 -83.75 -25.16
N HIS A 2 -54.50 -82.42 -25.03
CA HIS A 2 -54.27 -81.63 -23.79
C HIS A 2 -52.84 -81.86 -23.25
N GLN A 3 -51.88 -80.91 -23.18
CA GLN A 3 -51.79 -79.48 -22.79
C GLN A 3 -50.41 -78.94 -23.31
N LEU A 4 -50.19 -77.75 -23.89
CA LEU A 4 -50.26 -76.33 -23.47
C LEU A 4 -49.08 -75.76 -22.62
N HIS A 5 -48.54 -74.61 -23.10
CA HIS A 5 -47.72 -73.54 -22.49
C HIS A 5 -46.19 -73.76 -22.40
N HIS A 6 -45.28 -72.80 -22.70
CA HIS A 6 -45.35 -71.33 -22.63
C HIS A 6 -44.26 -70.64 -23.51
N GLN A 7 -44.51 -69.40 -23.94
CA GLN A 7 -43.69 -68.50 -24.79
C GLN A 7 -42.58 -67.75 -24.02
N SER A 8 -41.71 -67.05 -24.78
CA SER A 8 -41.03 -65.73 -24.50
C SER A 8 -39.49 -65.83 -24.61
N THR A 9 -38.68 -64.96 -25.22
CA THR A 9 -38.74 -63.74 -26.06
C THR A 9 -37.29 -63.49 -26.59
N LEU A 10 -37.15 -62.88 -27.77
CA LEU A 10 -35.89 -62.39 -28.41
C LEU A 10 -35.31 -61.16 -27.63
N PRO A 11 -34.06 -60.61 -27.84
CA PRO A 11 -33.44 -60.40 -29.17
C PRO A 11 -31.89 -60.33 -29.31
N PHE A 12 -31.55 -60.13 -30.59
CA PHE A 12 -30.30 -59.83 -31.31
C PHE A 12 -29.40 -58.74 -30.71
N SER A 13 -28.06 -58.85 -30.86
CA SER A 13 -27.13 -57.72 -30.73
C SER A 13 -25.97 -57.83 -31.72
N SER A 14 -25.89 -56.84 -32.62
CA SER A 14 -24.78 -56.58 -33.54
C SER A 14 -23.94 -55.44 -32.97
N SER A 15 -22.68 -55.69 -32.62
CA SER A 15 -21.76 -54.64 -32.17
C SER A 15 -21.16 -53.90 -33.37
N SER A 16 -21.52 -52.63 -33.50
CA SER A 16 -20.83 -51.65 -34.35
C SER A 16 -19.80 -50.90 -33.49
N ALA A 17 -18.54 -50.87 -33.91
CA ALA A 17 -17.48 -50.14 -33.22
C ALA A 17 -17.60 -48.63 -33.54
N ALA A 18 -17.96 -47.82 -32.53
CA ALA A 18 -17.94 -46.37 -32.63
C ALA A 18 -16.54 -45.84 -32.33
N ILE A 19 -16.01 -45.07 -33.31
CA ILE A 19 -14.72 -44.39 -33.26
C ILE A 19 -14.79 -43.22 -32.27
N THR A 20 -14.05 -43.31 -31.17
CA THR A 20 -13.91 -42.24 -30.17
C THR A 20 -12.99 -41.12 -30.70
N LYS A 21 -13.57 -40.10 -31.34
CA LYS A 21 -12.89 -38.83 -31.62
C LYS A 21 -13.35 -37.79 -30.61
N GLY A 22 -12.61 -37.61 -29.52
CA GLY A 22 -12.92 -36.54 -28.59
C GLY A 22 -12.15 -36.61 -27.29
N LEU A 23 -10.85 -36.34 -27.32
CA LEU A 23 -10.12 -36.06 -26.07
C LEU A 23 -8.97 -35.04 -26.21
N PHE A 24 -8.50 -34.76 -27.42
CA PHE A 24 -7.27 -33.96 -27.58
C PHE A 24 -7.48 -32.44 -27.74
N THR A 25 -8.70 -31.96 -27.96
CA THR A 25 -8.93 -30.52 -28.25
C THR A 25 -9.21 -29.67 -26.99
N THR A 26 -9.55 -30.29 -25.85
CA THR A 26 -9.97 -29.55 -24.64
C THR A 26 -8.79 -29.04 -23.81
N VAL A 27 -7.59 -29.63 -23.96
CA VAL A 27 -6.42 -29.29 -23.14
C VAL A 27 -5.78 -27.95 -23.55
N CYS A 28 -5.91 -27.51 -24.80
CA CYS A 28 -5.32 -26.24 -25.25
C CYS A 28 -6.07 -24.99 -24.76
N VAL A 29 -7.38 -25.09 -24.46
CA VAL A 29 -8.18 -23.94 -24.01
C VAL A 29 -7.95 -23.63 -22.52
N THR A 30 -7.60 -24.62 -21.70
CA THR A 30 -7.36 -24.42 -20.26
C THR A 30 -6.00 -23.78 -19.97
N LEU A 31 -4.98 -24.00 -20.82
CA LEU A 31 -3.66 -23.38 -20.63
C LEU A 31 -3.63 -21.90 -21.05
N ALA A 32 -4.50 -21.47 -21.96
CA ALA A 32 -4.66 -20.06 -22.32
C ALA A 32 -5.41 -19.23 -21.25
N ALA A 33 -6.25 -19.88 -20.43
CA ALA A 33 -6.98 -19.24 -19.33
C ALA A 33 -6.13 -19.03 -18.06
N LEU A 34 -4.95 -19.68 -17.97
CA LEU A 34 -3.99 -19.46 -16.87
C LEU A 34 -2.93 -18.40 -17.18
N SER A 35 -3.02 -17.72 -18.33
CA SER A 35 -2.34 -16.45 -18.56
C SER A 35 -3.06 -15.34 -17.78
N HIS A 36 -3.18 -15.50 -16.46
CA HIS A 36 -3.26 -14.36 -15.57
C HIS A 36 -2.01 -13.55 -15.85
N SER A 37 -2.17 -12.53 -16.68
CA SER A 37 -1.19 -11.47 -16.82
C SER A 37 -0.88 -11.05 -15.39
N ALA A 38 0.30 -11.39 -14.89
CA ALA A 38 0.87 -10.74 -13.74
C ALA A 38 1.09 -9.30 -14.21
N ALA A 39 0.01 -8.50 -14.19
CA ALA A 39 0.09 -7.08 -14.41
C ALA A 39 1.14 -6.62 -13.41
N ALA A 40 2.29 -6.19 -13.91
CA ALA A 40 3.37 -5.71 -13.07
C ALA A 40 2.75 -4.66 -12.15
N LYS A 41 2.74 -4.91 -10.83
CA LYS A 41 2.28 -3.92 -9.87
C LYS A 41 3.12 -2.67 -10.14
N SER A 42 2.46 -1.59 -10.56
CA SER A 42 3.13 -0.32 -10.77
C SER A 42 3.92 0.01 -9.50
N VAL A 43 5.24 0.16 -9.66
CA VAL A 43 6.14 0.55 -8.57
C VAL A 43 6.03 2.04 -8.27
N SER A 44 5.24 2.78 -9.05
CA SER A 44 4.96 4.19 -8.83
C SER A 44 4.11 4.38 -7.59
N TRP A 45 4.42 5.45 -6.86
CA TRP A 45 3.72 5.84 -5.64
C TRP A 45 3.47 7.34 -5.63
N SER A 46 2.38 7.76 -4.97
CA SER A 46 2.14 9.16 -4.66
C SER A 46 2.74 9.50 -3.30
N GLY A 47 3.26 10.71 -3.19
CA GLY A 47 3.83 11.24 -1.96
C GLY A 47 3.63 12.73 -1.81
N THR A 48 3.88 13.24 -0.62
CA THR A 48 3.81 14.68 -0.31
C THR A 48 4.95 15.08 0.62
N SER A 49 5.16 16.37 0.81
CA SER A 49 6.16 16.92 1.71
C SER A 49 5.54 17.92 2.68
N ILE A 50 5.86 17.81 3.97
CA ILE A 50 5.40 18.75 5.00
C ILE A 50 6.47 18.90 6.09
N TYR A 51 6.91 20.13 6.35
CA TYR A 51 8.08 20.41 7.21
C TYR A 51 7.73 20.79 8.65
N PHE A 52 6.45 20.92 8.98
CA PHE A 52 5.95 21.36 10.28
C PHE A 52 4.92 20.40 10.91
N LEU A 53 4.78 19.18 10.37
CA LEU A 53 3.74 18.23 10.82
C LEU A 53 3.90 17.89 12.31
N GLN A 54 5.12 17.80 12.81
CA GLN A 54 5.42 17.57 14.23
C GLN A 54 4.94 18.70 15.14
N GLY A 55 4.82 19.92 14.63
CA GLY A 55 4.46 21.12 15.41
C GLY A 55 2.96 21.43 15.51
N ILE A 56 2.13 20.86 14.64
CA ILE A 56 0.66 21.08 14.68
C ILE A 56 0.00 20.22 15.76
N SER A 57 -1.29 20.47 16.03
CA SER A 57 -2.03 19.71 17.05
C SER A 57 -2.15 18.24 16.69
N ASP A 58 -2.23 17.39 17.71
CA ASP A 58 -2.35 15.94 17.56
C ASP A 58 -3.54 15.54 16.67
N SER A 59 -4.68 16.19 16.88
CA SER A 59 -5.90 16.03 16.07
C SER A 59 -5.74 16.47 14.61
N ALA A 60 -4.94 17.51 14.36
CA ALA A 60 -4.67 17.99 13.01
C ALA A 60 -3.70 17.04 12.29
N GLN A 61 -2.71 16.49 13.00
CA GLN A 61 -1.86 15.42 12.49
C GLN A 61 -2.70 14.21 12.08
N ASP A 62 -3.59 13.74 12.96
CA ASP A 62 -4.44 12.58 12.69
C ASP A 62 -5.35 12.80 11.48
N SER A 63 -6.00 13.97 11.40
CA SER A 63 -6.88 14.32 10.29
C SER A 63 -6.12 14.40 8.97
N TYR A 64 -4.93 15.02 8.97
CA TYR A 64 -4.06 15.11 7.80
C TYR A 64 -3.61 13.72 7.34
N ILE A 65 -3.08 12.90 8.25
CA ILE A 65 -2.58 11.55 7.97
C ILE A 65 -3.72 10.64 7.50
N GLN A 66 -4.91 10.73 8.10
CA GLN A 66 -6.09 10.00 7.67
C GLN A 66 -6.53 10.40 6.26
N THR A 67 -6.42 11.68 5.90
CA THR A 67 -6.70 12.17 4.55
C THR A 67 -5.69 11.65 3.54
N LEU A 68 -4.39 11.64 3.87
CA LEU A 68 -3.37 11.03 3.01
C LEU A 68 -3.64 9.55 2.77
N ALA A 69 -4.03 8.82 3.83
CA ALA A 69 -4.38 7.42 3.74
C ALA A 69 -5.61 7.19 2.85
N SER A 70 -6.64 8.04 2.92
CA SER A 70 -7.83 7.93 2.06
C SER A 70 -7.53 8.20 0.59
N TYR A 71 -6.51 9.01 0.30
CA TYR A 71 -5.98 9.23 -1.06
C TYR A 71 -4.93 8.22 -1.49
N ASN A 72 -4.73 7.15 -0.70
CA ASN A 72 -3.77 6.08 -0.99
C ASN A 72 -2.31 6.58 -1.16
N VAL A 73 -1.96 7.70 -0.52
CA VAL A 73 -0.59 8.22 -0.46
C VAL A 73 0.31 7.21 0.24
N LYS A 74 1.53 7.02 -0.29
CA LYS A 74 2.45 5.99 0.20
C LYS A 74 3.68 6.55 0.90
N VAL A 75 4.05 7.79 0.62
CA VAL A 75 5.27 8.41 1.16
C VAL A 75 5.00 9.84 1.62
N VAL A 76 5.48 10.19 2.82
CA VAL A 76 5.55 11.58 3.29
C VAL A 76 7.01 11.94 3.50
N ARG A 77 7.45 13.08 2.96
CA ARG A 77 8.74 13.66 3.30
C ARG A 77 8.58 14.61 4.49
N LEU A 78 9.36 14.35 5.52
CA LEU A 78 9.48 15.16 6.73
C LEU A 78 10.90 15.70 6.87
N TRP A 79 11.06 16.65 7.76
CA TRP A 79 12.35 17.23 8.13
C TRP A 79 12.55 17.07 9.63
N VAL A 80 13.80 16.82 10.03
CA VAL A 80 14.21 17.08 11.40
C VAL A 80 14.32 18.59 11.55
N ASN A 81 13.23 19.21 12.00
CA ASN A 81 13.11 20.67 12.01
C ASN A 81 12.65 21.20 13.35
N GLN A 82 13.03 22.44 13.61
CA GLN A 82 12.48 23.22 14.71
C GLN A 82 10.99 23.55 14.43
N ALA A 83 10.34 24.21 15.37
CA ALA A 83 9.07 24.88 15.14
C ALA A 83 8.87 25.95 16.20
N SER A 84 8.17 27.02 15.83
CA SER A 84 7.69 28.02 16.80
C SER A 84 6.18 28.14 16.70
N LYS A 85 5.51 28.25 17.85
CA LYS A 85 4.07 28.48 17.90
C LYS A 85 3.68 29.67 17.04
N GLY A 86 2.59 29.51 16.30
CA GLY A 86 2.13 30.55 15.39
C GLY A 86 1.42 29.99 14.18
N CYS A 87 1.23 30.83 13.18
CA CYS A 87 0.66 30.44 11.89
C CYS A 87 1.78 30.21 10.88
N VAL A 88 1.82 29.01 10.30
CA VAL A 88 2.75 28.63 9.23
C VAL A 88 1.93 28.08 8.09
N LYS A 89 1.98 28.75 6.92
CA LYS A 89 1.30 28.33 5.68
C LYS A 89 -0.19 27.98 5.89
N GLY A 90 -0.90 28.79 6.68
CA GLY A 90 -2.32 28.57 6.98
C GLY A 90 -2.61 27.47 8.02
N SER A 91 -1.57 26.84 8.56
CA SER A 91 -1.68 25.87 9.66
C SER A 91 -1.26 26.50 10.99
N LYS A 92 -1.89 26.10 12.08
CA LYS A 92 -1.51 26.55 13.43
C LYS A 92 -0.53 25.56 14.04
N ILE A 93 0.71 26.00 14.25
CA ILE A 93 1.68 25.32 15.10
C ILE A 93 1.31 25.61 16.55
N VAL A 94 1.14 24.55 17.34
CA VAL A 94 0.69 24.63 18.74
C VAL A 94 1.79 24.27 19.74
N LYS A 95 2.95 23.83 19.26
CA LYS A 95 4.12 23.46 20.04
C LYS A 95 5.34 24.24 19.56
N ASP A 96 6.17 24.66 20.51
CA ASP A 96 7.54 25.07 20.18
C ASP A 96 8.37 23.80 20.17
N ILE A 97 9.18 23.62 19.13
CA ILE A 97 10.08 22.48 18.97
C ILE A 97 11.47 23.05 18.80
N PRO A 98 12.44 22.67 19.67
CA PRO A 98 13.77 23.23 19.60
C PRO A 98 14.51 22.79 18.34
N HIS A 99 15.60 23.48 18.02
CA HIS A 99 16.56 23.00 17.04
C HIS A 99 17.18 21.67 17.51
N LEU A 100 17.39 20.74 16.57
CA LEU A 100 18.07 19.48 16.85
C LEU A 100 19.47 19.73 17.43
N GLU A 101 20.18 20.75 16.94
CA GLU A 101 21.56 21.01 17.32
C GLU A 101 21.81 22.52 17.31
N THR A 102 22.16 23.09 18.46
CA THR A 102 22.60 24.49 18.59
C THR A 102 24.09 24.60 18.91
N THR A 103 24.72 23.48 19.25
CA THR A 103 26.16 23.35 19.48
C THR A 103 26.60 22.02 18.86
N ILE A 104 27.63 22.06 18.02
CA ILE A 104 28.13 20.87 17.31
C ILE A 104 28.41 19.73 18.29
N GLY A 105 27.89 18.55 17.98
CA GLY A 105 27.97 17.33 18.79
C GLY A 105 26.99 17.26 19.96
N LYS A 106 26.13 18.26 20.16
CA LYS A 106 25.11 18.29 21.23
C LYS A 106 23.71 18.30 20.65
N TYR A 107 23.10 17.12 20.62
CA TYR A 107 21.77 16.92 20.05
C TYR A 107 20.66 17.07 21.09
N ASN A 108 19.64 17.86 20.77
CA ASN A 108 18.39 17.95 21.50
C ASN A 108 17.45 16.82 21.05
N LYS A 109 17.14 15.92 21.98
CA LYS A 109 16.25 14.78 21.71
C LYS A 109 14.79 15.16 21.55
N GLU A 110 14.36 16.30 22.11
CA GLU A 110 12.96 16.75 22.02
C GLU A 110 12.50 16.91 20.57
N THR A 111 13.39 17.39 19.68
CA THR A 111 13.10 17.48 18.24
C THR A 111 12.83 16.12 17.62
N LEU A 112 13.59 15.09 18.03
CA LEU A 112 13.42 13.72 17.55
C LEU A 112 12.18 13.07 18.18
N ASP A 113 11.92 13.31 19.45
CA ASP A 113 10.74 12.78 20.16
C ASP A 113 9.43 13.26 19.54
N GLU A 114 9.35 14.54 19.12
CA GLU A 114 8.18 15.07 18.42
C GLU A 114 8.06 14.52 16.99
N LEU A 115 9.18 14.29 16.29
CA LEU A 115 9.16 13.63 14.98
C LEU A 115 8.70 12.17 15.11
N ASP A 116 9.20 11.43 16.09
CA ASP A 116 8.87 10.01 16.33
C ASP A 116 7.37 9.80 16.54
N LYS A 117 6.70 10.71 17.28
CA LYS A 117 5.23 10.67 17.44
C LYS A 117 4.50 10.70 16.11
N VAL A 118 4.95 11.53 15.17
CA VAL A 118 4.38 11.59 13.80
C VAL A 118 4.72 10.32 13.02
N LEU A 119 5.94 9.79 13.13
CA LEU A 119 6.35 8.56 12.45
C LEU A 119 5.50 7.36 12.87
N VAL A 120 5.16 7.23 14.15
CA VAL A 120 4.26 6.18 14.65
C VAL A 120 2.89 6.26 13.97
N LYS A 121 2.33 7.47 13.84
CA LYS A 121 1.03 7.70 13.20
C LYS A 121 1.04 7.36 11.70
N LEU A 122 2.10 7.77 10.99
CA LEU A 122 2.28 7.44 9.57
C LEU A 122 2.43 5.92 9.36
N ALA A 123 3.25 5.27 10.18
CA ALA A 123 3.46 3.83 10.14
C ALA A 123 2.16 3.06 10.38
N ALA A 124 1.33 3.50 11.33
CA ALA A 124 0.02 2.92 11.60
C ALA A 124 -0.95 2.97 10.40
N LYS A 125 -0.69 3.83 9.41
CA LYS A 125 -1.45 3.91 8.14
C LYS A 125 -0.71 3.31 6.94
N ASN A 126 0.38 2.57 7.16
CA ASN A 126 1.25 2.03 6.11
C ASN A 126 1.83 3.11 5.18
N ILE A 127 2.04 4.32 5.69
CA ILE A 127 2.71 5.41 4.98
C ILE A 127 4.19 5.42 5.39
N LYS A 128 5.09 5.36 4.40
CA LYS A 128 6.54 5.42 4.62
C LYS A 128 6.99 6.88 4.72
N THR A 129 8.15 7.11 5.32
CA THR A 129 8.69 8.46 5.49
C THR A 129 10.06 8.60 4.86
N ILE A 130 10.29 9.72 4.16
CA ILE A 130 11.63 10.22 3.83
C ILE A 130 11.98 11.30 4.85
N ILE A 131 13.05 11.13 5.61
CA ILE A 131 13.46 12.09 6.64
C ILE A 131 14.65 12.88 6.12
N SER A 132 14.45 14.19 5.94
CA SER A 132 15.54 15.12 5.60
C SER A 132 16.20 15.61 6.89
N PRO A 133 17.54 15.60 7.00
CA PRO A 133 18.24 15.92 8.24
C PRO A 133 18.16 17.39 8.66
N HIS A 134 17.85 18.29 7.73
CA HIS A 134 17.64 19.72 7.98
C HIS A 134 16.83 20.34 6.83
N ASP A 135 16.19 21.49 7.07
CA ASP A 135 15.37 22.22 6.09
C ASP A 135 16.13 23.30 5.30
N SER A 136 17.38 23.55 5.69
CA SER A 136 18.25 24.53 5.06
C SER A 136 18.77 23.96 3.74
N ASN A 137 18.24 24.39 2.60
CA ASN A 137 18.79 24.03 1.28
C ASN A 137 20.13 24.76 0.99
N SER A 138 20.95 24.99 2.02
CA SER A 138 22.22 25.71 1.92
C SER A 138 23.37 24.75 2.03
N LEU A 139 24.02 24.49 0.89
CA LEU A 139 25.24 23.69 0.81
C LEU A 139 26.48 24.46 1.33
N ILE A 140 26.32 25.75 1.62
CA ILE A 140 27.42 26.68 1.93
C ILE A 140 27.25 27.39 3.29
N GLY A 141 26.26 27.02 4.09
CA GLY A 141 26.06 27.55 5.45
C GLY A 141 25.44 28.94 5.53
N ASP A 142 24.97 29.51 4.42
CA ASP A 142 24.23 30.79 4.41
C ASP A 142 22.72 30.51 4.41
N TYR A 143 22.04 30.93 5.47
CA TYR A 143 20.58 30.92 5.60
C TYR A 143 20.02 32.19 4.97
N ARG A 144 19.95 32.24 3.64
CA ARG A 144 19.17 33.28 2.94
C ARG A 144 17.71 32.87 2.82
#